data_AF-A0A7S0GFE1-F1
#
_entry.id   AF-A0A7S0GFE1-F1
#
_cell.length_a   1.000
_cell.length_b   1.000
_cell.length_c   1.000
_cell.angle_alpha   90.00
_cell.angle_beta   90.00
_cell.angle_gamma   90.00
#
_symmetry.space_group_name_H-M   'P 1'
#
loop_
_entity.id
_entity.type
_entity.pdbx_description
1 polymer ?
#
loop_
_entity_poly.entity_id
_entity_poly.type
_entity_poly.pdbx_seq_one_letter_code
_entity_poly.pdbx_strand_id
1 'polypeptide(L)'
;MLELTQRPAHLRQLMTQRVGSRVLMELLMYHTTRVADSDGSAATQICQAVVTAMDAEEGESLWEHPVAHVLVKNWLKTESEHGESPMATALCQAYKGKLVSQMAQTNRGAFCLLALSSTTDANLKKSIAQELKKGRKELTKKCDGTHTKGYEALLAAIPK
;
A
#
# COMPACT_ATOMS: atom_id res chain seq x y z
N MET A 1 21.07 3.20 -8.84
CA MET A 1 20.38 3.19 -7.54
C MET A 1 19.90 4.61 -7.28
N LEU A 2 18.58 4.85 -7.24
CA LEU A 2 18.02 6.20 -7.05
C LEU A 2 18.38 6.70 -5.64
N GLU A 3 18.92 7.92 -5.49
CA GLU A 3 19.30 8.49 -4.18
C GLU A 3 18.14 8.57 -3.17
N LEU A 4 16.91 8.58 -3.67
CA LEU A 4 15.67 8.51 -2.88
C LEU A 4 15.61 7.30 -1.94
N THR A 5 16.25 6.17 -2.28
CA THR A 5 16.22 4.96 -1.44
C THR A 5 17.17 5.02 -0.24
N GLN A 6 18.10 5.99 -0.22
CA GLN A 6 19.12 6.12 0.83
C GLN A 6 18.73 7.11 1.94
N ARG A 7 17.58 7.79 1.82
CA ARG A 7 17.13 8.83 2.77
C ARG A 7 15.64 8.68 3.13
N PRO A 8 15.28 7.73 4.02
CA PRO A 8 13.88 7.46 4.40
C PRO A 8 13.13 8.70 4.90
N ALA A 9 13.80 9.60 5.62
CA ALA A 9 13.21 10.84 6.12
C ALA A 9 12.73 11.79 4.99
N HIS A 10 13.50 11.92 3.91
CA HIS A 10 13.11 12.75 2.76
C HIS A 10 11.93 12.14 2.01
N LEU A 11 11.92 10.82 1.86
CA LEU A 11 10.82 10.12 1.21
C LEU A 11 9.54 10.26 2.04
N ARG A 12 9.63 10.11 3.36
CA ARG A 12 8.52 10.35 4.29
C ARG A 12 7.98 11.78 4.19
N GLN A 13 8.86 12.78 4.07
CA GLN A 13 8.45 14.16 3.83
C GLN A 13 7.69 14.32 2.51
N LEU A 14 8.16 13.70 1.42
CA LEU A 14 7.46 13.72 0.14
C LEU A 14 6.09 13.05 0.24
N MET A 15 5.99 11.90 0.89
CA MET A 15 4.73 11.14 1.06
C MET A 15 3.68 11.89 1.90
N THR A 16 4.12 12.70 2.85
CA THR A 16 3.23 13.45 3.76
C THR A 16 2.82 14.81 3.18
N GLN A 17 3.51 15.33 2.17
CA GLN A 17 3.15 16.57 1.49
C GLN A 17 2.26 16.32 0.27
N ARG A 18 1.23 17.16 0.06
CA ARG A 18 0.30 17.04 -1.08
C ARG A 18 1.01 17.15 -2.44
N VAL A 19 1.99 18.03 -2.55
CA VAL A 19 2.76 18.23 -3.79
C VAL A 19 3.77 17.10 -3.95
N GLY A 20 4.50 16.75 -2.89
CA GLY A 20 5.46 15.65 -2.90
C GLY A 20 4.83 14.30 -3.28
N SER A 21 3.64 14.00 -2.76
CA SER A 21 2.94 12.75 -3.09
C SER A 21 2.48 12.70 -4.55
N ARG A 22 2.14 13.84 -5.16
CA ARG A 22 1.86 13.91 -6.61
C ARG A 22 3.11 13.66 -7.43
N VAL A 23 4.24 14.27 -7.05
CA VAL A 23 5.53 14.04 -7.73
C VAL A 23 5.93 12.56 -7.64
N LEU A 24 5.78 11.92 -6.47
CA LEU A 24 6.05 10.49 -6.33
C LEU A 24 5.15 9.63 -7.22
N MET A 25 3.85 9.97 -7.30
CA MET A 25 2.90 9.27 -8.16
C MET A 25 3.27 9.41 -9.65
N GLU A 26 3.67 10.61 -10.09
CA GLU A 26 4.12 10.86 -11.47
C GLU A 26 5.41 10.12 -11.79
N LEU A 27 6.39 10.11 -10.87
CA LEU A 27 7.64 9.36 -11.01
C LEU A 27 7.38 7.87 -11.16
N LEU A 28 6.50 7.30 -10.33
CA LEU A 28 6.07 5.93 -10.50
C LEU A 28 5.49 5.72 -11.89
N MET A 29 4.45 6.48 -12.25
CA MET A 29 3.74 6.30 -13.52
C MET A 29 4.69 6.37 -14.71
N TYR A 30 5.70 7.26 -14.63
CA TYR A 30 6.76 7.34 -15.62
C TYR A 30 7.56 6.02 -15.73
N HIS A 31 7.97 5.46 -14.59
CA HIS A 31 8.76 4.22 -14.54
C HIS A 31 7.97 2.92 -14.76
N THR A 32 6.64 2.94 -14.62
CA THR A 32 5.78 1.79 -14.95
C THR A 32 5.31 1.85 -16.39
N THR A 33 4.83 3.01 -16.86
CA THR A 33 4.15 3.10 -18.16
C THR A 33 5.03 3.54 -19.33
N ARG A 34 6.12 4.27 -19.09
CA ARG A 34 6.91 4.91 -20.17
C ARG A 34 8.31 4.35 -20.33
N VAL A 35 8.92 3.90 -19.25
CA VAL A 35 10.23 3.24 -19.29
C VAL A 35 9.98 1.77 -19.04
N ALA A 36 9.95 0.97 -20.11
CA ALA A 36 10.10 -0.47 -19.99
C ALA A 36 11.54 -0.74 -19.52
N ASP A 37 11.76 -0.60 -18.22
CA ASP A 37 13.00 -1.04 -17.60
C ASP A 37 13.01 -2.55 -17.78
N SER A 38 13.97 -3.08 -18.55
CA SER A 38 14.04 -4.52 -18.86
C SER A 38 14.08 -5.41 -17.62
N ASP A 39 14.43 -4.80 -16.47
CA ASP A 39 14.54 -5.46 -15.18
C ASP A 39 13.46 -5.01 -14.16
N GLY A 40 12.52 -4.13 -14.52
CA GLY A 40 11.52 -3.58 -13.59
C GLY A 40 12.13 -2.93 -12.34
N SER A 41 13.41 -2.55 -12.41
CA SER A 41 14.25 -2.34 -11.23
C SER A 41 13.93 -1.01 -10.55
N ALA A 42 13.65 0.04 -11.31
CA ALA A 42 13.40 1.38 -10.76
C ALA A 42 12.05 1.46 -10.04
N ALA A 43 10.96 1.00 -10.68
CA ALA A 43 9.64 0.97 -10.05
C ALA A 43 9.67 0.11 -8.77
N THR A 44 10.29 -1.08 -8.84
CA THR A 44 10.44 -1.96 -7.67
C THR A 44 11.27 -1.30 -6.56
N GLN A 45 12.38 -0.63 -6.88
CA GLN A 45 13.20 0.10 -5.91
C GLN A 45 12.43 1.24 -5.23
N ILE A 46 11.65 2.00 -6.00
CA ILE A 46 10.82 3.08 -5.45
C ILE A 46 9.75 2.49 -4.53
N CYS A 47 9.02 1.45 -4.96
CA CYS A 47 8.03 0.77 -4.13
C CYS A 47 8.64 0.25 -2.83
N GLN A 48 9.80 -0.41 -2.91
CA GLN A 48 10.49 -0.92 -1.73
C GLN A 48 10.89 0.20 -0.76
N ALA A 49 11.41 1.32 -1.27
CA ALA A 49 11.75 2.46 -0.43
C ALA A 49 10.52 3.09 0.24
N VAL A 50 9.40 3.18 -0.49
CA VAL A 50 8.12 3.65 0.07
C VAL A 50 7.66 2.75 1.20
N VAL A 51 7.68 1.42 1.00
CA VAL A 51 7.32 0.45 2.04
C VAL A 51 8.24 0.59 3.27
N THR A 52 9.54 0.74 3.07
CA THR A 52 10.48 1.01 4.17
C THR A 52 10.15 2.32 4.91
N ALA A 53 9.74 3.37 4.20
CA ALA A 53 9.32 4.63 4.83
C ALA A 53 7.98 4.52 5.59
N MET A 54 7.10 3.60 5.18
CA MET A 54 5.86 3.27 5.91
C MET A 54 6.13 2.60 7.26
N ASP A 55 7.18 1.76 7.33
CA ASP A 55 7.57 1.03 8.54
C ASP A 55 8.47 1.81 9.49
N ALA A 56 9.03 2.94 9.06
CA ALA A 56 9.87 3.76 9.92
C ALA A 56 9.07 4.24 11.15
N GLU A 57 9.56 3.90 12.36
CA GLU A 57 8.96 4.28 13.66
C GLU A 57 9.03 5.79 13.97
N GLU A 58 9.43 6.62 13.00
CA GLU A 58 9.59 8.06 13.17
C GLU A 58 8.24 8.80 13.13
N GLY A 59 7.55 8.90 14.27
CA GLY A 59 6.36 9.75 14.43
C GLY A 59 5.03 9.06 14.14
N GLU A 60 4.07 9.77 13.56
CA GLU A 60 2.71 9.23 13.30
C GLU A 60 2.72 8.12 12.24
N SER A 61 1.91 7.07 12.40
CA SER A 61 1.79 6.02 11.38
C SER A 61 1.37 6.60 10.03
N LEU A 62 2.12 6.30 8.95
CA LEU A 62 1.76 6.76 7.60
C LEU A 62 0.47 6.09 7.07
N TRP A 63 0.08 4.95 7.66
CA TRP A 63 -1.21 4.32 7.39
C TRP A 63 -2.39 5.19 7.83
N GLU A 64 -2.19 6.01 8.87
CA GLU A 64 -3.20 6.97 9.35
C GLU A 64 -2.97 8.37 8.80
N HIS A 65 -1.79 8.71 8.28
CA HIS A 65 -1.51 10.07 7.80
C HIS A 65 -2.44 10.47 6.62
N PRO A 66 -3.08 11.66 6.65
CA PRO A 66 -4.13 12.05 5.70
C PRO A 66 -3.70 12.12 4.23
N VAL A 67 -2.40 12.31 3.96
CA VAL A 67 -1.86 12.36 2.60
C VAL A 67 -1.23 11.02 2.18
N ALA A 68 -0.51 10.35 3.09
CA ALA A 68 0.31 9.20 2.74
C ALA A 68 -0.55 7.97 2.43
N HIS A 69 -1.61 7.72 3.23
CA HIS A 69 -2.55 6.64 2.92
C HIS A 69 -3.25 6.84 1.56
N VAL A 70 -3.53 8.10 1.17
CA VAL A 70 -4.16 8.39 -0.13
C VAL A 70 -3.19 8.10 -1.26
N LEU A 71 -1.91 8.46 -1.10
CA LEU A 71 -0.86 8.12 -2.06
C LEU A 71 -0.79 6.61 -2.28
N VAL A 72 -0.61 5.82 -1.22
CA VAL A 72 -0.48 4.36 -1.33
C VAL A 72 -1.75 3.73 -1.90
N LYS A 73 -2.94 4.16 -1.46
CA LYS A 73 -4.21 3.70 -2.00
C LYS A 73 -4.35 3.98 -3.49
N ASN A 74 -4.03 5.20 -3.93
CA ASN A 74 -4.15 5.59 -5.33
C ASN A 74 -3.14 4.83 -6.20
N TRP A 75 -1.92 4.63 -5.69
CA TRP A 75 -0.88 3.82 -6.31
C TRP A 75 -1.37 2.40 -6.60
N LEU A 76 -1.90 1.72 -5.58
CA LEU A 76 -2.45 0.36 -5.72
C LEU A 76 -3.61 0.29 -6.72
N LYS A 77 -4.46 1.33 -6.78
CA LYS A 77 -5.53 1.40 -7.77
C LYS A 77 -4.99 1.55 -9.19
N THR A 78 -4.04 2.46 -9.39
CA THR A 78 -3.40 2.66 -10.69
C THR A 78 -2.70 1.39 -11.18
N GLU A 79 -1.98 0.68 -10.30
CA GLU A 79 -1.41 -0.63 -10.61
C GLU A 79 -2.46 -1.63 -11.10
N SER A 80 -3.57 -1.75 -10.37
CA SER A 80 -4.69 -2.62 -10.76
C SER A 80 -5.34 -2.24 -12.10
N GLU A 81 -5.33 -0.96 -12.48
CA GLU A 81 -5.90 -0.49 -13.74
C GLU A 81 -4.97 -0.76 -14.93
N HIS A 82 -3.65 -0.76 -14.70
CA HIS A 82 -2.64 -1.00 -15.74
C HIS A 82 -2.14 -2.44 -15.81
N GLY A 83 -2.57 -3.32 -14.89
CA GLY A 83 -2.19 -4.73 -14.88
C GLY A 83 -0.80 -5.01 -14.30
N GLU A 84 -0.16 -4.01 -13.71
CA GLU A 84 1.11 -4.14 -13.01
C GLU A 84 0.89 -4.27 -11.50
N SER A 85 1.90 -4.72 -10.75
CA SER A 85 1.76 -4.90 -9.29
C SER A 85 3.07 -4.74 -8.47
N PRO A 86 3.99 -3.80 -8.77
CA PRO A 86 5.23 -3.66 -8.00
C PRO A 86 4.99 -3.22 -6.54
N MET A 87 4.09 -2.28 -6.26
CA MET A 87 3.74 -1.87 -4.89
C MET A 87 3.00 -2.99 -4.17
N ALA A 88 2.03 -3.62 -4.83
CA ALA A 88 1.33 -4.77 -4.25
C ALA A 88 2.30 -5.91 -3.87
N THR A 89 3.29 -6.17 -4.73
CA THR A 89 4.36 -7.13 -4.48
C THR A 89 5.21 -6.72 -3.28
N ALA A 90 5.70 -5.47 -3.24
CA ALA A 90 6.55 -4.97 -2.17
C ALA A 90 5.84 -5.04 -0.80
N LEU A 91 4.55 -4.66 -0.74
CA LEU A 91 3.73 -4.76 0.47
C LEU A 91 3.53 -6.22 0.92
N CYS A 92 3.19 -7.12 -0.02
CA CYS A 92 3.00 -8.54 0.32
C CYS A 92 4.30 -9.21 0.77
N GLN A 93 5.45 -8.80 0.25
CA GLN A 93 6.76 -9.28 0.69
C GLN A 93 7.11 -8.77 2.08
N ALA A 94 6.98 -7.45 2.32
CA ALA A 94 7.29 -6.85 3.61
C ALA A 94 6.37 -7.35 4.74
N TYR A 95 5.08 -7.54 4.45
CA TYR A 95 4.08 -7.87 5.45
C TYR A 95 3.53 -9.29 5.33
N LYS A 96 4.31 -10.22 4.79
CA LYS A 96 3.88 -11.62 4.62
C LYS A 96 3.33 -12.22 5.92
N GLY A 97 2.05 -12.62 5.90
CA GLY A 97 1.35 -13.17 7.06
C GLY A 97 0.94 -12.13 8.12
N LYS A 98 1.16 -10.85 7.85
CA LYS A 98 0.96 -9.72 8.77
C LYS A 98 0.21 -8.55 8.11
N LEU A 99 -0.39 -8.72 6.93
CA LEU A 99 -1.06 -7.61 6.21
C LEU A 99 -2.13 -6.93 7.07
N VAL A 100 -2.97 -7.72 7.75
CA VAL A 100 -4.03 -7.19 8.62
C VAL A 100 -3.45 -6.48 9.84
N SER A 101 -2.44 -7.06 10.49
CA SER A 101 -1.85 -6.51 11.71
C SER A 101 -0.87 -5.36 11.45
N GLN A 102 -0.48 -5.09 10.21
CA GLN A 102 0.36 -3.94 9.85
C GLN A 102 -0.46 -2.84 9.17
N MET A 103 -1.23 -3.16 8.13
CA MET A 103 -1.95 -2.16 7.35
C MET A 103 -3.31 -1.83 7.95
N ALA A 104 -4.07 -2.81 8.44
CA ALA A 104 -5.44 -2.59 8.95
C ALA A 104 -5.47 -2.29 10.45
N GLN A 105 -4.43 -1.64 10.98
CA GLN A 105 -4.45 -1.08 12.34
C GLN A 105 -5.34 0.14 12.46
N THR A 106 -5.61 0.82 11.34
CA THR A 106 -6.47 1.99 11.31
C THR A 106 -7.48 1.94 10.17
N ASN A 107 -8.51 2.79 10.24
CA ASN A 107 -9.55 2.84 9.21
C ASN A 107 -9.01 3.30 7.84
N ARG A 108 -8.03 4.21 7.82
CA ARG A 108 -7.34 4.65 6.59
C ARG A 108 -6.47 3.54 6.01
N GLY A 109 -5.76 2.81 6.87
CA GLY A 109 -4.99 1.65 6.46
C GLY A 109 -5.87 0.50 5.92
N ALA A 110 -7.08 0.31 6.44
CA ALA A 110 -8.05 -0.64 5.91
C ALA A 110 -8.46 -0.32 4.46
N PHE A 111 -8.58 0.96 4.08
CA PHE A 111 -8.79 1.35 2.68
C PHE A 111 -7.59 1.01 1.77
N CYS A 112 -6.37 1.11 2.29
CA CYS A 112 -5.17 0.70 1.55
C CYS A 112 -5.17 -0.81 1.33
N LEU A 113 -5.50 -1.60 2.37
CA LEU A 113 -5.60 -3.05 2.27
C LEU A 113 -6.74 -3.50 1.33
N LEU A 114 -7.85 -2.76 1.31
CA LEU A 114 -8.92 -2.96 0.32
C LEU A 114 -8.43 -2.74 -1.11
N ALA A 115 -7.68 -1.65 -1.36
CA ALA A 115 -7.09 -1.39 -2.67
C ALA A 115 -6.10 -2.50 -3.06
N LEU A 116 -5.26 -2.95 -2.12
CA LEU A 116 -4.32 -4.06 -2.31
C LEU A 116 -5.04 -5.36 -2.70
N SER A 117 -6.18 -5.67 -2.07
CA SER A 117 -6.98 -6.87 -2.37
C SER A 117 -7.57 -6.90 -3.78
N SER A 118 -7.58 -5.75 -4.46
CA SER A 118 -8.10 -5.58 -5.81
C SER A 118 -7.03 -5.80 -6.90
N THR A 119 -5.78 -6.12 -6.54
CA THR A 119 -4.70 -6.44 -7.50
C THR A 119 -5.14 -7.44 -8.57
N THR A 120 -4.62 -7.24 -9.79
CA THR A 120 -4.84 -8.12 -10.95
C THR A 120 -3.93 -9.36 -10.93
N ASP A 121 -2.87 -9.37 -10.13
CA ASP A 121 -2.01 -10.54 -9.96
C ASP A 121 -2.76 -11.65 -9.20
N ALA A 122 -3.04 -12.76 -9.89
CA ALA A 122 -3.81 -13.87 -9.33
C ALA A 122 -3.13 -14.56 -8.13
N ASN A 123 -1.80 -14.61 -8.11
CA ASN A 123 -1.04 -15.23 -7.03
C ASN A 123 -1.08 -14.34 -5.78
N LEU A 124 -0.82 -13.04 -5.93
CA LEU A 124 -0.94 -12.08 -4.84
C LEU A 124 -2.36 -12.03 -4.31
N LYS A 125 -3.36 -11.93 -5.20
CA LYS A 125 -4.78 -11.90 -4.82
C LYS A 125 -5.18 -13.10 -3.98
N LYS A 126 -4.74 -14.30 -4.35
CA LYS A 126 -5.00 -15.52 -3.57
C LYS A 126 -4.32 -15.46 -2.19
N SER A 127 -3.08 -15.00 -2.12
CA SER A 127 -2.35 -14.84 -0.86
C SER A 127 -3.03 -13.83 0.07
N ILE A 128 -3.37 -12.65 -0.45
CA ILE A 128 -4.07 -11.58 0.28
C ILE A 128 -5.42 -12.09 0.79
N ALA A 129 -6.20 -12.76 -0.06
CA ALA A 129 -7.50 -13.30 0.34
C ALA A 129 -7.39 -14.31 1.50
N GLN A 130 -6.35 -15.16 1.51
CA GLN A 130 -6.12 -16.10 2.61
C GLN A 130 -5.76 -15.38 3.92
N GLU A 131 -4.93 -14.34 3.86
CA GLU A 131 -4.59 -13.52 5.04
C GLU A 131 -5.81 -12.78 5.58
N LEU A 132 -6.61 -12.18 4.70
CA LEU A 132 -7.85 -11.51 5.08
C LEU A 132 -8.85 -12.46 5.74
N LYS A 133 -8.99 -13.69 5.23
CA LYS A 133 -9.84 -14.72 5.86
C LYS A 133 -9.35 -15.06 7.27
N LYS A 134 -8.03 -15.21 7.48
CA LYS A 134 -7.44 -15.46 8.81
C LYS A 134 -7.66 -14.27 9.76
N GLY A 135 -7.49 -13.05 9.26
CA GLY A 135 -7.64 -11.81 10.03
C GLY A 135 -9.09 -11.32 10.19
N ARG A 136 -10.08 -11.99 9.60
CA ARG A 136 -11.48 -11.55 9.59
C ARG A 136 -12.03 -11.24 10.99
N LYS A 137 -11.73 -12.08 11.99
CA LYS A 137 -12.18 -11.86 13.37
C LYS A 137 -11.59 -10.57 13.96
N GLU A 138 -10.34 -10.25 13.68
CA GLU A 138 -9.69 -9.02 14.12
C GLU A 138 -10.33 -7.79 13.45
N LEU A 139 -10.55 -7.86 12.14
CA LEU A 139 -11.18 -6.81 11.35
C LEU A 139 -12.62 -6.53 11.82
N THR A 140 -13.41 -7.56 12.14
CA THR A 140 -14.76 -7.40 12.68
C THR A 140 -14.75 -6.65 14.01
N LYS A 141 -13.84 -6.98 14.94
CA LYS A 141 -13.72 -6.26 16.22
C LYS A 141 -13.38 -4.78 16.03
N LYS A 142 -12.57 -4.45 15.01
CA LYS A 142 -12.21 -3.06 14.68
C LYS A 142 -13.36 -2.29 14.00
N CYS A 143 -14.39 -2.99 13.53
CA CYS A 143 -15.56 -2.44 12.88
C CYS A 143 -16.66 -1.97 13.85
N ASP A 144 -16.47 -2.14 15.16
CA ASP A 144 -17.47 -1.81 16.19
C ASP A 144 -17.36 -0.35 16.73
N GLY A 145 -16.54 0.50 16.10
CA GLY A 145 -16.25 1.86 16.55
C GLY A 145 -16.93 3.00 15.77
N THR A 146 -16.58 4.25 16.09
CA THR A 146 -16.95 5.44 15.31
C THR A 146 -15.91 5.67 14.21
N HIS A 147 -16.33 5.68 12.93
CA HIS A 147 -15.49 5.77 11.71
C HIS A 147 -14.89 4.44 11.19
N THR A 148 -15.77 3.57 10.70
CA THR A 148 -15.47 2.16 10.35
C THR A 148 -15.60 1.85 8.86
N LYS A 149 -15.88 2.85 8.01
CA LYS A 149 -16.16 2.63 6.57
C LYS A 149 -15.10 1.84 5.82
N GLY A 150 -13.82 2.00 6.18
CA GLY A 150 -12.71 1.25 5.60
C GLY A 150 -12.76 -0.23 6.00
N TYR A 151 -13.06 -0.52 7.26
CA TYR A 151 -13.26 -1.89 7.75
C TYR A 151 -14.50 -2.54 7.16
N GLU A 152 -15.62 -1.82 7.08
CA GLU A 152 -16.87 -2.30 6.46
C GLU A 152 -16.65 -2.68 5.01
N ALA A 153 -16.02 -1.79 4.23
CA ALA A 153 -15.72 -2.03 2.83
C ALA A 153 -14.75 -3.20 2.64
N LEU A 154 -13.72 -3.29 3.50
CA LEU A 154 -12.78 -4.42 3.48
C LEU A 154 -13.48 -5.74 3.79
N LEU A 155 -14.29 -5.81 4.85
CA LEU A 155 -15.03 -7.02 5.25
C LEU A 155 -16.02 -7.48 4.17
N ALA A 156 -16.67 -6.54 3.47
CA ALA A 156 -17.56 -6.84 2.36
C ALA A 156 -16.83 -7.44 1.14
N ALA A 157 -15.56 -7.09 0.94
CA ALA A 157 -14.72 -7.60 -0.14
C ALA A 157 -14.12 -9.00 0.15
N ILE A 158 -14.15 -9.48 1.41
CA ILE A 158 -13.61 -10.79 1.77
C ILE A 158 -14.58 -11.88 1.29
N PRO A 159 -14.14 -12.82 0.41
CA PRO A 159 -14.98 -13.94 0.00
C PRO A 159 -15.45 -14.74 1.22
N LYS A 160 -16.72 -15.14 1.22
CA LYS A 160 -17.27 -16.01 2.28
C LYS A 160 -16.47 -17.31 2.40
#